data_AF-A0A848LJJ1-F1
#
_entry.id   AF-A0A848LJJ1-F1
#
_cell.length_a   1.000
_cell.length_b   1.000
_cell.length_c   1.000
_cell.angle_alpha   90.00
_cell.angle_beta   90.00
_cell.angle_gamma   90.00
#
_symmetry.space_group_name_H-M   'P 1'
#
loop_
_entity.id
_entity.type
_entity.pdbx_description
1 polymer ?
#
loop_
_entity_poly.entity_id
_entity_poly.type
_entity_poly.pdbx_seq_one_letter_code
_entity_poly.pdbx_strand_id
1 'polypeptide(L)'
;MAPFLGPTRAEVLATLHGPGAEKRLPLTVGRNTPAAIISVRDRRWMLRLLVLDEADVERRYQESLARGDGWMPEMQWGSLKEGAPLLEADSRWAHGP
;
A
#
# COMPACT_ATOMS: atom_id res chain seq x y z
N MET A 1 -1.81 24.99 -0.87
CA MET A 1 -1.72 23.63 -1.44
C MET A 1 -1.06 22.73 -0.41
N ALA A 2 -1.70 21.63 0.00
CA ALA A 2 -1.01 20.62 0.81
C ALA A 2 0.09 19.96 -0.05
N PRO A 3 1.29 19.71 0.47
CA PRO A 3 2.33 19.03 -0.29
C PRO A 3 1.86 17.64 -0.65
N PHE A 4 2.06 17.23 -1.90
CA PHE A 4 1.92 15.84 -2.30
C PHE A 4 3.00 15.04 -1.58
N LEU A 5 2.60 14.26 -0.57
CA LEU A 5 3.47 13.33 0.15
C LEU A 5 3.32 11.96 -0.51
N GLY A 6 4.10 11.74 -1.56
CA GLY A 6 4.20 10.46 -2.25
C GLY A 6 5.67 10.08 -2.44
N PRO A 7 5.95 8.81 -2.76
CA PRO A 7 7.31 8.36 -3.04
C PRO A 7 7.89 9.15 -4.21
N THR A 8 9.15 9.53 -4.12
CA THR A 8 9.88 10.10 -5.24
C THR A 8 10.06 9.06 -6.35
N ARG A 9 10.27 9.53 -7.59
CA ARG A 9 10.62 8.65 -8.71
C ARG A 9 11.79 7.73 -8.38
N ALA A 10 12.82 8.25 -7.70
CA ALA A 10 14.00 7.48 -7.32
C ALA A 10 13.66 6.33 -6.37
N GLU A 11 12.78 6.56 -5.39
CA GLU A 11 12.33 5.53 -4.46
C GLU A 11 11.43 4.47 -5.13
N VAL A 12 10.58 4.90 -6.06
CA VAL A 12 9.77 3.97 -6.86
C VAL A 12 10.67 3.06 -7.68
N LEU A 13 11.64 3.64 -8.41
CA LEU A 13 12.59 2.87 -9.21
C LEU A 13 13.44 1.93 -8.35
N ALA A 14 13.96 2.40 -7.21
CA ALA A 14 14.73 1.56 -6.29
C ALA A 14 13.92 0.33 -5.83
N THR A 15 12.62 0.51 -5.57
CA THR A 15 11.73 -0.61 -5.24
C THR A 15 11.57 -1.55 -6.44
N LEU A 16 11.36 -1.03 -7.64
CA LEU A 16 11.14 -1.84 -8.85
C LEU A 16 12.37 -2.64 -9.33
N HIS A 17 13.57 -2.21 -8.95
CA HIS A 17 14.82 -2.92 -9.25
C HIS A 17 15.18 -4.00 -8.22
N GLY A 18 14.51 -4.04 -7.06
CA GLY A 18 14.75 -5.05 -6.03
C GLY A 18 13.99 -6.37 -6.32
N PRO A 19 14.65 -7.54 -6.30
CA PRO A 19 13.95 -8.82 -6.43
C PRO A 19 13.00 -9.03 -5.23
N GLY A 20 11.72 -9.31 -5.51
CA GLY A 20 10.70 -9.52 -4.47
C GLY A 20 10.38 -8.27 -3.65
N ALA A 21 10.80 -7.08 -4.10
CA ALA A 21 10.58 -5.85 -3.37
C ALA A 21 9.09 -5.45 -3.36
N GLU A 22 8.65 -4.97 -2.21
CA GLU A 22 7.29 -4.50 -1.96
C GLU A 22 7.38 -3.18 -1.19
N LYS A 23 6.67 -2.16 -1.65
CA LYS A 23 6.55 -0.88 -0.94
C LYS A 23 5.11 -0.41 -0.94
N ARG A 24 4.57 -0.19 0.25
CA ARG A 24 3.30 0.52 0.43
C ARG A 24 3.52 1.99 0.14
N LEU A 25 2.71 2.54 -0.75
CA LEU A 25 2.82 3.92 -1.19
C LEU A 25 1.73 4.74 -0.49
N PRO A 26 2.10 5.79 0.28
CA PRO A 26 1.14 6.84 0.57
C PRO A 26 0.80 7.54 -0.74
N LEU A 27 -0.47 7.54 -1.11
CA LEU A 27 -0.99 8.42 -2.16
C LEU A 27 -1.99 9.32 -1.48
N THR A 28 -1.53 10.34 -0.76
CA THR A 28 -2.45 11.27 -0.12
C THR A 28 -2.15 12.71 -0.40
N VAL A 29 -3.24 13.41 -0.76
CA VAL A 29 -3.46 14.81 -0.39
C VAL A 29 -4.06 14.78 1.03
N GLY A 30 -3.22 14.93 2.07
CA GLY A 30 -3.67 15.34 3.41
C GLY A 30 -4.00 14.28 4.48
N ARG A 31 -4.03 12.96 4.20
CA ARG A 31 -4.40 11.93 5.22
C ARG A 31 -3.33 10.86 5.55
N ASN A 32 -2.17 10.87 4.90
CA ASN A 32 -1.07 9.89 5.07
C ASN A 32 -1.48 8.40 5.00
N THR A 33 -2.66 8.10 4.47
CA THR A 33 -3.19 6.74 4.36
C THR A 33 -2.49 6.01 3.20
N PRO A 34 -1.94 4.80 3.43
CA PRO A 34 -1.45 3.96 2.35
C PRO A 34 -2.63 3.59 1.43
N ALA A 35 -2.54 3.96 0.15
CA ALA A 35 -3.64 3.76 -0.81
C ALA A 35 -3.25 2.83 -1.97
N ALA A 36 -1.96 2.55 -2.13
CA ALA A 36 -1.49 1.59 -3.11
C ALA A 36 -0.27 0.84 -2.59
N ILE A 37 0.03 -0.25 -3.27
CA ILE A 37 1.26 -1.02 -3.10
C ILE A 37 1.90 -1.22 -4.46
N ILE A 38 3.21 -1.01 -4.52
CA ILE A 38 4.02 -1.38 -5.66
C ILE A 38 4.84 -2.61 -5.27
N SER A 39 4.84 -3.63 -6.13
CA SER A 39 5.58 -4.87 -5.88
C SER A 39 6.15 -5.46 -7.16
N VAL A 40 7.16 -6.31 -7.01
CA VAL A 40 7.69 -7.15 -8.10
C VAL A 40 7.33 -8.61 -7.82
N ARG A 41 6.43 -9.20 -8.63
CA ARG A 41 5.97 -10.59 -8.51
C ARG A 41 6.05 -11.28 -9.86
N ASP A 42 6.58 -12.50 -9.92
CA ASP A 42 6.67 -13.29 -11.15
C ASP A 42 7.29 -12.54 -12.35
N ARG A 43 8.32 -11.73 -12.09
CA ARG A 43 8.96 -10.85 -13.10
C ARG A 43 8.00 -9.82 -13.70
N ARG A 44 7.03 -9.36 -12.92
CA ARG A 44 6.11 -8.28 -13.26
C ARG A 44 6.12 -7.23 -12.18
N TRP A 45 6.12 -5.99 -12.63
CA TRP A 45 5.81 -4.86 -11.78
C TRP A 45 4.29 -4.80 -11.62
N MET A 46 3.84 -4.72 -10.38
CA MET A 46 2.43 -4.61 -10.04
C MET A 46 2.18 -3.35 -9.24
N LEU A 47 1.15 -2.60 -9.63
CA LEU A 47 0.55 -1.55 -8.81
C LEU A 47 -0.86 -2.00 -8.45
N ARG A 48 -1.14 -2.15 -7.15
CA ARG A 48 -2.47 -2.52 -6.65
C ARG A 48 -2.96 -1.46 -5.69
N LEU A 49 -4.27 -1.20 -5.67
CA LEU A 49 -4.87 -0.39 -4.62
C LEU A 49 -4.86 -1.16 -3.30
N LEU A 50 -4.71 -0.44 -2.20
CA LEU A 50 -5.02 -0.96 -0.88
C LEU A 50 -6.48 -0.67 -0.57
N VAL A 51 -7.22 -1.72 -0.23
CA VAL A 51 -8.64 -1.65 0.13
C VAL A 51 -8.82 -2.07 1.58
N LEU A 52 -9.80 -1.49 2.25
CA LEU A 52 -10.12 -1.90 3.61
C LEU A 52 -10.80 -3.27 3.60
N ASP A 53 -10.32 -4.15 4.47
CA ASP A 53 -11.05 -5.35 4.83
C ASP A 53 -12.05 -5.01 5.94
N GLU A 54 -13.31 -4.71 5.55
CA GLU A 54 -14.36 -4.30 6.49
C GLU A 54 -14.60 -5.32 7.61
N ALA A 55 -14.51 -6.61 7.31
CA ALA A 55 -14.69 -7.67 8.31
C ALA A 55 -13.55 -7.67 9.34
N ASP A 56 -12.31 -7.45 8.89
CA ASP A 56 -11.17 -7.36 9.80
C ASP A 56 -11.17 -6.05 10.61
N VAL A 57 -11.62 -4.93 10.01
CA VAL A 57 -11.82 -3.67 10.73
C VAL A 57 -12.83 -3.85 11.85
N GLU A 58 -14.00 -4.43 11.54
CA GLU A 58 -15.05 -4.66 12.53
C GLU A 58 -14.57 -5.56 13.66
N ARG A 59 -13.87 -6.66 13.34
CA ARG A 59 -13.28 -7.55 14.35
C ARG A 59 -12.35 -6.79 15.30
N ARG A 60 -11.42 -6.00 14.76
CA ARG A 60 -10.46 -5.22 15.57
C ARG A 60 -11.14 -4.12 16.38
N TYR A 61 -12.17 -3.50 15.82
CA TYR A 61 -12.99 -2.52 16.53
C TYR A 61 -13.66 -3.15 17.76
N GLN A 62 -14.32 -4.31 17.60
CA GLN A 62 -14.92 -5.06 18.70
C GLN A 62 -13.88 -5.49 19.75
N GLU A 63 -12.70 -5.93 19.32
CA GLU A 63 -11.59 -6.26 20.23
C GLU A 63 -11.08 -5.05 21.02
N SER A 64 -11.02 -3.86 20.40
CA SER A 64 -10.65 -2.61 21.07
C SER A 64 -11.69 -2.22 22.12
N LEU A 65 -12.98 -2.29 21.77
CA LEU A 65 -14.08 -2.02 22.70
C LEU A 65 -14.05 -2.97 23.90
N ALA A 66 -13.81 -4.26 23.66
CA ALA A 66 -13.73 -5.27 24.72
C ALA A 66 -12.56 -5.04 25.68
N ARG A 67 -11.48 -4.41 25.23
CA ARG A 67 -10.32 -4.04 26.05
C ARG A 67 -10.47 -2.68 26.76
N GLY A 68 -11.50 -1.91 26.40
CA GLY A 68 -11.67 -0.53 26.88
C GLY A 68 -10.73 0.47 26.22
N ASP A 69 -10.08 0.09 25.12
CA ASP A 69 -9.17 0.95 24.37
C ASP A 69 -9.95 1.89 23.45
N GLY A 70 -9.49 3.13 23.32
CA GLY A 70 -10.04 4.08 22.36
C GLY A 70 -9.76 3.66 20.91
N TRP A 71 -10.77 3.73 20.05
CA TRP A 71 -10.62 3.45 18.62
C TRP A 71 -10.40 4.73 17.82
N MET A 72 -9.32 4.77 17.03
CA MET A 72 -9.01 5.87 16.12
C MET A 72 -9.10 5.42 14.66
N PRO A 73 -9.51 6.30 13.72
CA PRO A 73 -9.59 5.96 12.30
C PRO A 73 -8.30 5.38 11.71
N GLU A 74 -7.13 5.81 12.18
CA GLU A 74 -5.82 5.34 11.70
C GLU A 74 -5.57 3.86 12.02
N MET A 75 -6.22 3.31 13.04
CA MET A 75 -6.10 1.89 13.41
C MET A 75 -6.64 0.97 12.32
N GLN A 76 -7.59 1.45 11.50
CA GLN A 76 -8.14 0.70 10.37
C GLN A 76 -7.10 0.41 9.27
N TRP A 77 -5.99 1.16 9.23
CA TRP A 77 -4.93 0.96 8.24
C TRP A 77 -4.23 -0.39 8.39
N GLY A 78 -4.27 -0.97 9.60
CA GLY A 78 -3.79 -2.33 9.84
C GLY A 78 -4.62 -3.42 9.14
N SER A 79 -5.83 -3.09 8.68
CA SER A 79 -6.75 -3.96 7.95
C SER A 79 -6.75 -3.68 6.44
N LEU A 80 -5.82 -2.87 5.94
CA LEU A 80 -5.63 -2.67 4.51
C LEU A 80 -5.04 -3.93 3.86
N LYS A 81 -5.69 -4.41 2.80
CA LYS A 81 -5.24 -5.53 1.98
C LYS A 81 -5.11 -5.13 0.51
N GLU A 82 -4.44 -5.97 -0.27
CA GLU A 82 -4.34 -5.79 -1.71
C GLU A 82 -5.69 -5.97 -2.38
N GLY A 83 -6.12 -4.95 -3.11
CA GLY A 83 -7.24 -5.00 -4.02
C GLY A 83 -6.85 -5.48 -5.42
N ALA A 84 -7.71 -5.16 -6.39
CA ALA A 84 -7.46 -5.46 -7.79
C ALA A 84 -6.20 -4.72 -8.32
N PRO A 85 -5.48 -5.32 -9.28
CA PRO A 85 -4.37 -4.65 -9.95
C PRO A 85 -4.89 -3.47 -10.77
N LEU A 86 -4.25 -2.31 -10.57
CA LEU A 86 -4.43 -1.14 -11.44
C LEU A 86 -3.53 -1.21 -12.67
N LEU A 87 -2.32 -1.71 -12.48
CA LEU A 87 -1.32 -1.82 -13.53
C LEU A 87 -0.47 -3.06 -13.32
N GLU A 88 -0.22 -3.77 -14.42
CA GLU A 88 0.73 -4.86 -14.50
C GLU A 88 1.63 -4.63 -15.71
N ALA A 89 2.94 -4.78 -15.53
CA ALA A 89 3.91 -4.66 -16.62
C ALA A 89 5.03 -5.68 -16.44
N ASP A 90 5.50 -6.28 -17.53
CA ASP A 90 6.66 -7.17 -17.46
C ASP A 90 7.89 -6.39 -17.01
N SER A 91 8.60 -6.90 -16.00
CA SER A 91 9.84 -6.32 -15.47
C SER A 91 11.04 -6.54 -16.40
N ARG A 92 10.82 -6.99 -17.64
CA ARG A 92 11.86 -7.26 -18.65
C ARG A 92 12.68 -6.02 -19.02
N TRP A 93 12.24 -4.83 -18.60
CA TRP A 93 12.98 -3.56 -18.71
C TRP A 93 13.87 -3.22 -17.51
N ALA A 94 13.79 -3.96 -16.39
CA ALA A 94 14.65 -3.74 -15.22
C ALA A 94 16.11 -4.20 -15.44
N HIS A 95 16.33 -4.98 -16.51
CA HIS A 95 17.64 -5.35 -17.02
C HIS A 95 17.69 -4.93 -18.50
N GLY A 96 18.10 -3.69 -18.75
CA GLY A 96 18.67 -3.34 -20.05
C GLY A 96 19.95 -4.14 -20.32
N PRO A 97 20.41 -4.20 -21.58
CA PRO A 97 21.57 -5.01 -22.00
C PRO A 97 22.85 -4.69 -21.21
#